data_AF-A0A0C3NV39-F1
#
_entry.id   AF-A0A0C3NV39-F1
#
_cell.length_a   1.000
_cell.length_b   1.000
_cell.length_c   1.000
_cell.angle_alpha   90.00
_cell.angle_beta   90.00
_cell.angle_gamma   90.00
#
_symmetry.space_group_name_H-M   'P 1'
#
loop_
_entity.id
_entity.type
_entity.pdbx_description
1 polymer ?
#
loop_
_entity_poly.entity_id
_entity_poly.type
_entity_poly.pdbx_seq_one_letter_code
_entity_poly.pdbx_strand_id
1 'polypeptide(L)'
;MDRLPLEVKRHIFGYCNIQDLAILAQASTALNGLARDYFRHRLHLLSLPFFINAATLVSILRTCDAVVSGSCALHMLLPANETSWVPADLDIYVSCRHMACLSVLLEHNGYLIVRQRAVDAGPYGSSSIRSVVSFANGQRSINVIVSSTVAAVSRGGSGSKSDTQGQNSD
;
A
#
# COMPACT_ATOMS: atom_id res chain seq x y z
N MET A 1 -14.56 21.59 16.80
CA MET A 1 -13.96 20.23 16.81
C MET A 1 -13.44 19.80 18.19
N ASP A 2 -12.92 20.70 19.02
CA ASP A 2 -12.26 20.27 20.28
C ASP A 2 -13.18 19.67 21.34
N ARG A 3 -14.45 20.11 21.41
CA ARG A 3 -15.42 19.65 22.42
C ARG A 3 -16.14 18.33 22.10
N LEU A 4 -15.94 17.77 20.90
CA LEU A 4 -16.58 16.49 20.54
C LEU A 4 -15.79 15.31 21.13
N PRO A 5 -16.44 14.22 21.54
CA PRO A 5 -15.74 12.98 21.91
C PRO A 5 -14.92 12.44 20.74
N LEU A 6 -13.79 11.79 21.03
CA LEU A 6 -12.87 11.26 20.00
C LEU A 6 -13.57 10.30 19.03
N GLU A 7 -14.50 9.48 19.53
CA GLU A 7 -15.28 8.54 18.72
C GLU A 7 -16.17 9.25 17.70
N VAL A 8 -16.80 10.36 18.10
CA VAL A 8 -17.63 11.18 17.20
C VAL A 8 -16.76 11.80 16.11
N LYS A 9 -15.55 12.29 16.47
CA LYS A 9 -14.60 12.83 15.47
C LYS A 9 -14.17 11.76 14.46
N ARG A 10 -13.86 10.55 14.94
CA ARG A 10 -13.52 9.40 14.09
C ARG A 10 -14.69 8.98 13.19
N HIS A 11 -15.91 9.02 13.72
CA HIS A 11 -17.11 8.69 12.94
C HIS A 11 -17.35 9.70 11.81
N ILE A 12 -17.17 11.00 12.07
CA ILE A 12 -17.23 12.04 11.03
C ILE A 12 -16.15 11.80 9.97
N PHE A 13 -14.91 11.52 10.38
CA PHE A 13 -13.82 11.21 9.45
C PHE A 13 -14.05 9.90 8.68
N GLY A 14 -14.93 9.03 9.18
CA GLY A 14 -15.40 7.82 8.49
C GLY A 14 -16.10 8.11 7.16
N TYR A 15 -16.67 9.31 6.97
CA TYR A 15 -17.29 9.73 5.72
C TYR A 15 -16.34 10.49 4.78
N CYS A 16 -15.10 10.73 5.20
CA CYS A 16 -14.12 11.46 4.40
C CYS A 16 -13.19 10.49 3.66
N ASN A 17 -12.90 10.78 2.39
CA ASN A 17 -11.84 10.09 1.67
C ASN A 17 -10.46 10.69 2.03
N ILE A 18 -9.38 10.11 1.49
CA ILE A 18 -8.01 10.57 1.75
C ILE A 18 -7.78 12.05 1.38
N GLN A 19 -8.42 12.54 0.32
CA GLN A 19 -8.27 13.90 -0.18
C GLN A 19 -8.93 14.88 0.78
N ASP A 20 -10.15 14.58 1.24
CA ASP A 20 -10.87 15.40 2.21
C ASP A 20 -10.08 15.51 3.52
N LEU A 21 -9.56 14.37 4.00
CA LEU A 21 -8.72 14.32 5.20
C LEU A 21 -7.42 15.09 5.04
N ALA A 22 -6.80 15.06 3.86
CA ALA A 22 -5.59 15.82 3.57
C ALA A 22 -5.86 17.34 3.54
N ILE A 23 -7.01 17.76 3.00
CA ILE A 23 -7.45 19.16 3.02
C ILE A 23 -7.69 19.61 4.47
N LEU A 24 -8.43 18.82 5.26
CA LEU A 24 -8.69 19.10 6.67
C LEU A 24 -7.39 19.18 7.49
N ALA A 25 -6.45 18.27 7.25
CA ALA A 25 -5.15 18.26 7.93
C ALA A 25 -4.31 19.50 7.63
N GLN A 26 -4.41 20.05 6.42
CA GLN A 26 -3.70 21.27 6.04
C GLN A 26 -4.35 22.54 6.62
N ALA A 27 -5.64 22.49 6.97
CA ALA A 27 -6.37 23.64 7.48
C ALA A 27 -5.94 24.06 8.90
N SER A 28 -5.48 23.14 9.75
CA SER A 28 -4.94 23.47 11.08
C SER A 28 -4.10 22.36 11.70
N THR A 29 -3.25 22.72 12.66
CA THR A 29 -2.45 21.76 13.44
C THR A 29 -3.30 20.79 14.26
N ALA A 30 -4.42 21.26 14.82
CA ALA A 30 -5.36 20.43 15.57
C ALA A 30 -6.02 19.36 14.67
N LEU A 31 -6.50 19.78 13.49
CA LEU A 31 -7.07 18.85 12.50
C LEU A 31 -6.03 17.89 11.94
N ASN A 32 -4.79 18.34 11.75
CA ASN A 32 -3.67 17.47 11.38
C ASN A 32 -3.45 16.37 12.42
N GLY A 33 -3.42 16.74 13.71
CA GLY A 33 -3.33 15.77 14.81
C GLY A 33 -4.44 14.72 14.75
N LEU A 34 -5.69 15.16 14.58
CA LEU A 34 -6.84 14.27 14.47
C LEU A 34 -6.76 13.36 13.23
N ALA A 35 -6.35 13.89 12.07
CA ALA A 35 -6.23 13.12 10.84
C ALA A 35 -5.14 12.05 10.99
N ARG A 36 -3.99 12.40 11.57
CA ARG A 36 -2.91 11.44 11.86
C ARG A 36 -3.35 10.34 12.80
N ASP A 37 -4.08 10.69 13.87
CA ASP A 37 -4.58 9.70 14.82
C ASP A 37 -5.65 8.78 14.20
N TYR A 38 -6.49 9.33 13.32
CA TYR A 38 -7.43 8.54 12.54
C TYR A 38 -6.71 7.57 11.58
N PHE A 39 -5.70 8.02 10.83
CA PHE A 39 -4.93 7.13 9.96
C PHE A 39 -4.19 6.03 10.74
N ARG A 40 -3.60 6.36 11.90
CA ARG A 40 -2.99 5.37 12.78
C ARG A 40 -4.00 4.34 13.25
N HIS A 41 -5.20 4.78 13.63
CA HIS A 41 -6.27 3.89 14.05
C HIS A 41 -6.71 2.96 12.92
N ARG A 42 -6.94 3.49 11.70
CA ARG A 42 -7.30 2.67 10.54
C ARG A 42 -6.20 1.67 10.16
N LEU A 43 -4.94 2.11 10.16
CA LEU A 43 -3.81 1.26 9.85
C LEU A 43 -3.65 0.15 10.90
N HIS A 44 -3.87 0.47 12.17
CA HIS A 44 -3.88 -0.52 13.24
C HIS A 44 -4.93 -1.60 12.96
N LEU A 45 -6.19 -1.21 12.75
CA LEU A 45 -7.27 -2.15 12.44
C LEU A 45 -6.99 -3.01 11.20
N LEU A 46 -6.43 -2.41 10.14
CA LEU A 46 -6.07 -3.11 8.91
C LEU A 46 -4.93 -4.11 9.12
N SER A 47 -3.99 -3.82 10.01
CA SER A 47 -2.84 -4.69 10.28
C SER A 47 -3.13 -5.85 11.22
N LEU A 48 -4.13 -5.73 12.10
CA LEU A 48 -4.46 -6.73 13.14
C LEU A 48 -4.67 -8.16 12.60
N PRO A 49 -5.31 -8.36 11.44
CA PRO A 49 -5.45 -9.71 10.90
C PRO A 49 -4.11 -10.35 10.57
N PHE A 50 -3.11 -9.56 10.15
CA PHE A 50 -1.85 -10.04 9.57
C PHE A 50 -0.69 -10.06 10.59
N PHE A 51 -0.70 -9.14 11.55
CA PHE A 51 0.36 -9.02 12.54
C PHE A 51 -0.24 -8.78 13.92
N ILE A 52 0.40 -9.37 14.94
CA ILE A 52 0.04 -9.14 16.36
C ILE A 52 0.15 -7.66 16.71
N ASN A 53 1.10 -6.95 16.10
CA ASN A 53 1.35 -5.53 16.34
C ASN A 53 1.41 -4.76 15.02
N ALA A 54 0.61 -3.70 14.91
CA ALA A 54 0.63 -2.77 13.77
C ALA A 54 2.01 -2.13 13.53
N ALA A 55 2.80 -1.95 14.58
CA ALA A 55 4.16 -1.44 14.48
C ALA A 55 5.06 -2.36 13.65
N THR A 56 4.80 -3.67 13.64
CA THR A 56 5.54 -4.64 12.82
C THR A 56 5.35 -4.34 11.34
N LEU A 57 4.10 -4.18 10.89
CA LEU A 57 3.82 -3.82 9.49
C LEU A 57 4.50 -2.50 9.12
N VAL A 58 4.35 -1.46 9.95
CA VAL A 58 4.98 -0.16 9.70
C VAL A 58 6.51 -0.27 9.63
N SER A 59 7.11 -1.06 10.50
CA SER A 59 8.56 -1.29 10.50
C SER A 59 9.01 -1.98 9.22
N ILE A 60 8.31 -3.03 8.78
CA ILE A 60 8.62 -3.75 7.52
C ILE A 60 8.53 -2.79 6.34
N LEU A 61 7.44 -2.04 6.23
CA LEU A 61 7.23 -1.09 5.13
C LEU A 61 8.33 -0.03 5.08
N ARG A 62 8.74 0.51 6.23
CA ARG A 62 9.80 1.53 6.32
C ARG A 62 11.19 0.97 6.01
N THR A 63 11.52 -0.20 6.55
CA THR A 63 12.83 -0.83 6.35
C THR A 63 13.03 -1.23 4.89
N CYS A 64 11.98 -1.72 4.23
CA CYS A 64 12.05 -2.25 2.87
C CYS A 64 11.62 -1.23 1.79
N ASP A 65 11.37 0.03 2.16
CA ASP A 65 10.82 1.05 1.24
C ASP A 65 9.64 0.49 0.43
N ALA A 66 8.73 -0.15 1.15
CA ALA A 66 7.58 -0.86 0.61
C ALA A 66 6.28 -0.14 0.96
N VAL A 67 5.25 -0.36 0.16
CA VAL A 67 3.94 0.27 0.35
C VAL A 67 2.84 -0.78 0.34
N VAL A 68 1.78 -0.54 1.11
CA VAL A 68 0.56 -1.33 1.02
C VAL A 68 -0.10 -1.03 -0.32
N SER A 69 -0.62 -2.06 -0.98
CA SER A 69 -1.29 -1.99 -2.27
C SER A 69 -2.65 -2.70 -2.22
N GLY A 70 -3.31 -2.81 -3.37
CA GLY A 70 -4.51 -3.62 -3.57
C GLY A 70 -5.70 -3.17 -2.70
N SER A 71 -6.48 -4.16 -2.27
CA SER A 71 -7.72 -3.93 -1.52
C SER A 71 -7.47 -3.21 -0.19
N CYS A 72 -6.38 -3.56 0.52
CA CYS A 72 -5.97 -2.90 1.75
C CYS A 72 -5.66 -1.40 1.54
N ALA A 73 -4.92 -1.05 0.48
CA ALA A 73 -4.64 0.35 0.18
C ALA A 73 -5.93 1.11 -0.16
N LEU A 74 -6.78 0.55 -1.00
CA LEU A 74 -8.08 1.16 -1.34
C LEU A 74 -8.95 1.37 -0.10
N HIS A 75 -8.97 0.40 0.82
CA HIS A 75 -9.72 0.51 2.05
C HIS A 75 -9.24 1.73 2.84
N MET A 76 -7.93 1.99 2.91
CA MET A 76 -7.37 3.17 3.59
C MET A 76 -7.67 4.51 2.90
N LEU A 77 -7.85 4.51 1.58
CA LEU A 77 -8.03 5.73 0.78
C LEU A 77 -9.50 6.16 0.69
N LEU A 78 -10.42 5.20 0.73
CA LEU A 78 -11.85 5.44 0.63
C LEU A 78 -12.49 5.74 2.00
N PRO A 79 -13.68 6.39 2.01
CA PRO A 79 -14.44 6.61 3.24
C PRO A 79 -14.78 5.30 3.93
N ALA A 80 -14.40 5.16 5.20
CA ALA A 80 -14.59 3.92 5.97
C ALA A 80 -16.06 3.51 6.08
N ASN A 81 -16.97 4.49 6.16
CA ASN A 81 -18.40 4.24 6.29
C ASN A 81 -19.08 3.86 4.96
N GLU A 82 -18.37 4.01 3.84
CA GLU A 82 -18.83 3.60 2.50
C GLU A 82 -18.14 2.31 2.02
N THR A 83 -17.11 1.85 2.72
CA THR A 83 -16.41 0.58 2.46
C THR A 83 -16.81 -0.47 3.48
N SER A 84 -17.92 -1.18 3.23
CA SER A 84 -18.39 -2.28 4.09
C SER A 84 -17.62 -3.59 3.88
N TRP A 85 -16.82 -3.68 2.82
CA TRP A 85 -16.01 -4.85 2.50
C TRP A 85 -14.72 -4.87 3.34
N VAL A 86 -14.32 -6.06 3.78
CA VAL A 86 -13.08 -6.26 4.54
C VAL A 86 -12.02 -6.88 3.63
N PRO A 87 -10.80 -6.31 3.55
CA PRO A 87 -9.70 -6.93 2.82
C PRO A 87 -9.41 -8.35 3.31
N ALA A 88 -9.36 -9.32 2.40
CA ALA A 88 -9.10 -10.72 2.75
C ALA A 88 -7.59 -11.03 2.87
N ASP A 89 -6.77 -10.33 2.08
CA ASP A 89 -5.33 -10.44 2.00
C ASP A 89 -4.65 -9.06 2.08
N LEU A 90 -3.35 -9.09 2.35
CA LEU A 90 -2.51 -7.90 2.37
C LEU A 90 -1.58 -7.94 1.16
N ASP A 91 -1.72 -6.94 0.30
CA ASP A 91 -0.80 -6.75 -0.82
C ASP A 91 0.28 -5.73 -0.45
N ILE A 92 1.54 -6.08 -0.67
CA ILE A 92 2.70 -5.22 -0.45
C ILE A 92 3.43 -5.04 -1.77
N TYR A 93 3.68 -3.80 -2.17
CA TYR A 93 4.51 -3.48 -3.30
C TYR A 93 5.92 -3.10 -2.83
N VAL A 94 6.95 -3.69 -3.43
CA VAL A 94 8.35 -3.49 -3.04
C VAL A 94 9.28 -3.48 -4.26
N SER A 95 10.40 -2.76 -4.17
CA SER A 95 11.46 -2.87 -5.18
C SER A 95 12.21 -4.20 -5.05
N CYS A 96 12.67 -4.79 -6.16
CA CYS A 96 13.45 -6.03 -6.14
C CYS A 96 14.72 -5.94 -5.27
N ARG A 97 15.29 -4.74 -5.07
CA ARG A 97 16.44 -4.52 -4.19
C ARG A 97 16.16 -4.90 -2.72
N HIS A 98 14.90 -4.75 -2.29
CA HIS A 98 14.48 -4.93 -0.90
C HIS A 98 13.72 -6.24 -0.67
N MET A 99 13.48 -7.03 -1.72
CA MET A 99 12.73 -8.28 -1.62
C MET A 99 13.36 -9.27 -0.63
N ALA A 100 14.69 -9.43 -0.68
CA ALA A 100 15.40 -10.33 0.23
C ALA A 100 15.22 -9.91 1.70
N CYS A 101 15.37 -8.61 1.99
CA CYS A 101 15.16 -8.06 3.33
C CYS A 101 13.70 -8.26 3.80
N LEU A 102 12.74 -7.96 2.92
CA LEU A 102 11.32 -8.13 3.22
C LEU A 102 10.98 -9.59 3.51
N SER A 103 11.54 -10.52 2.74
CA SER A 103 11.31 -11.96 2.92
C SER A 103 11.80 -12.44 4.28
N VAL A 104 13.02 -12.06 4.67
CA VAL A 104 13.58 -12.38 6.00
C VAL A 104 12.70 -11.81 7.12
N LEU A 105 12.21 -10.57 6.98
CA LEU A 105 11.33 -9.97 7.98
C LEU A 105 9.97 -10.67 8.07
N LEU A 106 9.41 -11.12 6.94
CA LEU A 106 8.17 -11.90 6.92
C LEU A 106 8.38 -13.28 7.54
N GLU A 107 9.47 -13.97 7.21
CA GLU A 107 9.84 -15.26 7.80
C GLU A 107 9.98 -15.20 9.32
N HIS A 108 10.61 -14.14 9.85
CA HIS A 108 10.67 -13.89 11.30
C HIS A 108 9.29 -13.70 11.95
N ASN A 109 8.27 -13.34 11.17
CA ASN A 109 6.87 -13.23 11.61
C ASN A 109 6.03 -14.48 11.28
N GLY A 110 6.69 -15.60 10.93
CA GLY A 110 6.05 -16.89 10.68
C GLY A 110 5.43 -17.04 9.29
N TYR A 111 5.71 -16.11 8.37
CA TYR A 111 5.23 -16.18 7.00
C TYR A 111 6.22 -16.92 6.10
N LEU A 112 5.77 -17.97 5.44
CA LEU A 112 6.57 -18.77 4.51
C LEU A 112 6.11 -18.55 3.07
N ILE A 113 7.03 -18.63 2.11
CA ILE A 113 6.70 -18.55 0.69
C ILE A 113 5.87 -19.79 0.31
N VAL A 114 4.66 -19.57 -0.19
CA VAL A 114 3.78 -20.63 -0.69
C VAL A 114 3.67 -20.64 -2.21
N ARG A 115 3.93 -19.50 -2.86
CA ARG A 115 3.86 -19.39 -4.31
C ARG A 115 4.75 -18.26 -4.81
N GLN A 116 5.46 -18.51 -5.91
CA GLN A 116 6.19 -17.47 -6.63
C GLN A 116 5.85 -17.55 -8.10
N ARG A 117 5.49 -16.40 -8.69
CA ARG A 117 5.21 -16.27 -10.11
C ARG A 117 6.06 -15.16 -10.69
N ALA A 118 6.95 -15.49 -11.61
CA ALA A 118 7.51 -14.49 -12.51
C ALA A 118 6.37 -13.94 -13.37
N VAL A 119 6.34 -12.63 -13.55
CA VAL A 119 5.44 -12.01 -14.52
C VAL A 119 6.24 -11.93 -15.81
N ASP A 120 5.99 -12.86 -16.73
CA ASP A 120 6.51 -12.72 -18.08
C ASP A 120 5.99 -11.41 -18.66
N ALA A 121 6.86 -10.67 -19.34
CA ALA A 121 6.47 -9.49 -20.08
C ALA A 121 5.48 -9.93 -21.16
N GLY A 122 4.18 -9.95 -20.82
CA GLY A 122 3.11 -10.16 -21.78
C GLY A 122 3.10 -9.02 -22.81
N PRO A 123 2.07 -8.94 -23.68
CA PRO A 123 1.99 -7.88 -24.69
C PRO A 123 2.00 -6.45 -24.11
N TYR A 124 1.78 -6.32 -22.80
CA TYR A 124 2.02 -5.11 -22.02
C TYR A 124 3.48 -5.02 -21.55
N GLY A 125 4.42 -4.89 -22.49
CA GLY A 125 5.88 -4.83 -22.25
C GLY A 125 6.37 -3.62 -21.43
N SER A 126 5.47 -2.88 -20.77
CA SER A 126 5.75 -1.68 -19.98
C SER A 126 5.51 -1.84 -18.48
N SER A 127 5.08 -3.02 -18.00
CA SER A 127 4.91 -3.28 -16.58
C SER A 127 6.26 -3.35 -15.87
N SER A 128 6.44 -2.54 -14.83
CA SER A 128 7.60 -2.66 -13.94
C SER A 128 7.48 -3.85 -12.99
N ILE A 129 6.37 -4.60 -12.99
CA ILE A 129 6.21 -5.77 -12.12
C ILE A 129 7.06 -6.92 -12.66
N ARG A 130 8.03 -7.34 -11.85
CA ARG A 130 8.93 -8.47 -12.14
C ARG A 130 8.31 -9.80 -11.72
N SER A 131 7.72 -9.85 -10.53
CA SER A 131 7.16 -11.08 -9.97
C SER A 131 6.15 -10.79 -8.88
N VAL A 132 5.31 -11.78 -8.58
CA VAL A 132 4.45 -11.80 -7.41
C VAL A 132 4.81 -13.01 -6.55
N VAL A 133 5.07 -12.77 -5.27
CA VAL A 133 5.44 -13.78 -4.29
C VAL A 133 4.39 -13.81 -3.20
N SER A 134 3.69 -14.92 -3.03
CA SER A 134 2.70 -15.10 -1.98
C SER A 134 3.33 -15.78 -0.78
N PHE A 135 3.12 -15.18 0.38
CA PHE A 135 3.52 -15.69 1.68
C PHE A 135 2.28 -16.09 2.49
N ALA A 136 2.39 -17.11 3.33
CA ALA A 136 1.33 -17.49 4.26
C ALA A 136 1.87 -18.03 5.59
N ASN A 137 1.11 -17.84 6.67
CA ASN A 137 1.40 -18.37 8.01
C ASN A 137 0.36 -19.39 8.49
N GLY A 138 -0.35 -20.02 7.55
CA GLY A 138 -1.45 -20.97 7.82
C GLY A 138 -2.82 -20.32 8.04
N GLN A 139 -2.88 -19.06 8.49
CA GLN A 139 -4.16 -18.35 8.71
C GLN A 139 -4.38 -17.19 7.74
N ARG A 140 -3.31 -16.51 7.33
CA ARG A 140 -3.37 -15.33 6.48
C ARG A 140 -2.36 -15.40 5.36
N SER A 141 -2.66 -14.67 4.29
CA SER A 141 -1.81 -14.53 3.13
C SER A 141 -1.38 -13.08 2.92
N ILE A 142 -0.12 -12.91 2.50
CA ILE A 142 0.45 -11.64 2.06
C ILE A 142 0.96 -11.85 0.63
N ASN A 143 0.50 -11.05 -0.32
CA ASN A 143 1.08 -11.05 -1.66
C ASN A 143 2.08 -9.91 -1.78
N VAL A 144 3.29 -10.23 -2.22
CA VAL A 144 4.36 -9.26 -2.44
C VAL A 144 4.53 -9.07 -3.94
N ILE A 145 4.17 -7.89 -4.42
CA ILE A 145 4.38 -7.44 -5.80
C ILE A 145 5.78 -6.83 -5.88
N VAL A 146 6.66 -7.49 -6.61
CA VAL A 146 8.06 -7.08 -6.74
C VAL A 146 8.25 -6.31 -8.04
N SER A 147 8.75 -5.08 -7.92
CA SER A 147 9.10 -4.23 -9.06
C SER A 147 10.53 -4.45 -9.54
N SER A 148 10.75 -4.33 -10.84
CA SER A 148 12.07 -4.19 -11.46
C SER A 148 12.69 -2.79 -11.22
N THR A 149 11.88 -1.78 -10.86
CA THR A 149 12.37 -0.42 -10.63
C THR A 149 13.06 -0.27 -9.28
N VAL A 150 13.99 0.67 -9.21
CA VAL A 150 14.81 0.95 -8.02
C VAL A 150 13.97 1.49 -6.85
N ALA A 151 12.79 2.03 -7.09
CA ALA A 151 11.88 2.50 -6.05
C ALA A 151 10.44 2.07 -6.35
N ALA A 152 9.60 2.06 -5.31
CA ALA A 152 8.17 1.86 -5.43
C ALA A 152 7.50 3.11 -6.02
N VAL A 153 7.58 3.27 -7.34
CA VAL A 153 7.03 4.44 -8.05
C VAL A 153 5.66 4.08 -8.63
N SER A 154 4.62 4.76 -8.16
CA SER A 154 3.33 4.80 -8.87
C SER A 154 3.50 5.68 -10.11
N ARG A 155 3.36 5.09 -11.31
CA ARG A 155 3.36 5.86 -12.56
C ARG A 155 2.01 6.57 -12.70
N GLY A 156 1.96 7.84 -12.28
CA GLY A 156 0.97 8.78 -12.83
C GLY A 156 1.23 8.91 -14.33
N GLY A 157 0.20 8.69 -15.16
CA GLY A 157 0.32 8.70 -16.61
C GLY A 157 0.85 10.04 -17.12
N SER A 158 2.11 10.06 -17.56
CA SER A 158 2.59 11.00 -18.55
C SER A 158 2.79 10.23 -19.85
N GLY A 159 1.89 10.46 -20.80
CA GLY A 159 2.04 9.96 -22.15
C GLY A 159 3.27 10.60 -22.78
N SER A 160 4.33 9.82 -22.97
CA SER A 160 5.42 10.20 -23.86
C SER A 160 4.96 9.92 -25.28
N LYS A 161 4.62 10.99 -26.02
CA LYS A 161 4.55 10.95 -27.48
C LYS A 161 5.91 10.47 -28.01
N SER A 162 5.88 9.39 -28.77
CA SER A 162 7.00 8.96 -29.61
C SER A 162 7.07 9.88 -30.82
N ASP A 163 8.08 10.75 -30.86
CA ASP A 163 8.48 11.43 -32.09
C ASP A 163 9.28 10.46 -32.94
N THR A 164 8.62 9.93 -33.97
CA THR A 164 9.25 9.18 -35.06
C THR A 164 9.86 10.20 -36.02
N GLN A 165 11.19 10.35 -36.03
CA GLN A 165 11.89 10.98 -37.15
C GLN A 165 12.57 9.88 -37.97
N GLY A 166 12.01 9.66 -39.16
CA GLY A 166 12.55 8.76 -40.17
C GLY A 166 13.87 9.26 -40.73
N GLN A 167 14.81 8.35 -40.91
CA GLN A 167 15.92 8.51 -41.83
C GLN A 167 15.58 7.71 -43.09
N ASN A 168 15.28 8.44 -44.16
CA ASN A 168 15.24 7.90 -45.52
C ASN A 168 16.68 7.63 -45.99
N SER A 169 16.83 6.50 -46.66
CA SER A 169 17.95 6.16 -47.53
C SER A 169 17.94 7.04 -48.78
N ASP A 170 19.10 7.59 -49.12
CA ASP A 170 19.79 7.39 -50.41
C ASP A 170 21.22 7.97 -50.32
#